data_AF-A0A8J2VAH2-F1
#
_entry.id   AF-A0A8J2VAH2-F1
#
_cell.length_a   1.000
_cell.length_b   1.000
_cell.length_c   1.000
_cell.angle_alpha   90.00
_cell.angle_beta   90.00
_cell.angle_gamma   90.00
#
_symmetry.space_group_name_H-M   'P 1'
#
loop_
_entity.id
_entity.type
_entity.pdbx_description
1 polymer ?
#
loop_
_entity_poly.entity_id
_entity_poly.type
_entity_poly.pdbx_seq_one_letter_code
_entity_poly.pdbx_strand_id
1 'polypeptide(L)'
;MKTKLNLFYFILKKLLFIIAILSLISCSGDDENPTTPPTLPELTTTAVTTITSTSAVSGGEITTDGGADVTARGVVWSTSQNPTIDLSTKTSDGTGTGSFTSTITELTANTTYYVRAYATNSVGTAYGNEVSFTTNQQPLFYLAENGVTCKCENVSPGDIGIIDGIEYEAVNRTLLIQRRNEGADLTKVCTSLVTDMSFMFYDLEQFNQPIGNWDVSNVTDMSHIFAANIYNPSQFNQSIENWDVSNVTNMTKMFSNNFHFNQPLDNWNVSSVTDMQGMFSVATQFNQPLGNWNVSNVTNMSEMFMNSQMNHSIENWDVSNVTNMSSMFRATLFNQPIGNWDVSNVTNMYRMFVVSDFNQPIDNWDVSNVERFDEMFLNSQFNQPLGSWDVSNATIMVFMFKWSQFNQDISGWCVTNFPVEPFEFSTYSPLSPENKPVWGTCP
;
A
#
# COMPACT_ATOMS: atom_id res chain seq x y z
N MET A 1 26.55 -15.27 98.10
CA MET A 1 25.51 -15.55 97.09
C MET A 1 26.07 -15.18 95.75
N LYS A 2 26.17 -16.05 94.76
CA LYS A 2 26.02 -17.50 94.66
C LYS A 2 26.42 -17.67 93.20
N THR A 3 27.53 -18.33 92.91
CA THR A 3 27.44 -19.66 92.29
C THR A 3 26.30 -19.78 91.29
N LYS A 4 26.43 -19.10 90.16
CA LYS A 4 25.87 -19.55 88.88
C LYS A 4 26.82 -19.28 87.70
N LEU A 5 28.12 -19.09 87.97
CA LEU A 5 29.12 -18.84 86.93
C LEU A 5 30.29 -19.84 86.90
N ASN A 6 30.25 -20.93 87.69
CA ASN A 6 31.34 -21.93 87.73
C ASN A 6 30.91 -23.41 87.83
N LEU A 7 29.64 -23.75 87.54
CA LEU A 7 29.17 -25.15 87.51
C LEU A 7 28.64 -25.64 86.15
N PHE A 8 28.45 -24.72 85.19
CA PHE A 8 28.20 -25.13 83.80
C PHE A 8 29.51 -25.34 83.02
N TYR A 9 30.61 -24.77 83.53
CA TYR A 9 31.94 -24.83 82.93
C TYR A 9 32.66 -26.17 83.18
N PHE A 10 32.13 -27.04 84.03
CA PHE A 10 32.81 -28.29 84.44
C PHE A 10 32.08 -29.58 84.04
N ILE A 11 30.80 -29.51 83.63
CA ILE A 11 30.03 -30.69 83.19
C ILE A 11 30.05 -30.85 81.66
N LEU A 12 30.36 -29.79 80.90
CA LEU A 12 30.47 -29.86 79.44
C LEU A 12 31.84 -30.39 78.94
N LYS A 13 32.69 -30.90 79.84
CA LYS A 13 34.07 -31.30 79.50
C LYS A 13 34.37 -32.80 79.54
N LYS A 14 33.41 -33.68 79.84
CA LYS A 14 33.63 -35.14 79.86
C LYS A 14 32.33 -35.96 79.74
N LEU A 15 31.71 -35.96 78.55
CA LEU A 15 30.75 -36.93 77.95
C LEU A 15 29.94 -36.12 76.93
N LEU A 16 30.29 -36.04 75.65
CA LEU A 16 30.29 -37.05 74.58
C LEU A 16 31.21 -36.44 73.49
N PHE A 17 32.32 -37.02 73.02
CA PHE A 17 32.47 -38.29 72.29
C PHE A 17 31.37 -38.50 71.23
N ILE A 18 31.77 -38.42 69.95
CA ILE A 18 30.98 -38.51 68.71
C ILE A 18 30.36 -37.15 68.36
N ILE A 19 30.99 -36.25 67.59
CA ILE A 19 31.45 -36.32 66.18
C ILE A 19 32.65 -35.34 66.09
N ALA A 20 33.90 -35.81 66.05
CA ALA A 20 34.70 -36.03 64.85
C ALA A 20 34.87 -34.78 63.96
N ILE A 21 36.05 -34.32 63.54
CA ILE A 21 37.46 -34.59 63.85
C ILE A 21 38.25 -33.61 62.95
N LEU A 22 39.31 -32.98 63.48
CA LEU A 22 40.48 -32.38 62.80
C LEU A 22 40.22 -31.19 61.84
N SER A 23 41.04 -30.13 61.75
CA SER A 23 42.44 -29.91 62.14
C SER A 23 42.78 -28.41 62.14
N LEU A 24 43.55 -27.97 63.12
CA LEU A 24 44.51 -26.87 62.99
C LEU A 24 45.88 -27.51 62.74
N ILE A 25 46.56 -27.19 61.62
CA ILE A 25 48.02 -27.13 61.45
C ILE A 25 48.33 -26.62 60.02
N SER A 26 48.95 -25.44 60.00
CA SER A 26 50.01 -24.91 59.11
C SER A 26 49.96 -24.98 57.59
N CYS A 27 50.57 -23.92 57.03
CA CYS A 27 51.21 -23.78 55.72
C CYS A 27 50.37 -23.22 54.57
N SER A 28 50.69 -21.95 54.27
CA SER A 28 51.07 -21.45 52.94
C SER A 28 50.48 -22.14 51.72
N GLY A 29 49.70 -21.37 50.97
CA GLY A 29 49.29 -21.70 49.62
C GLY A 29 48.09 -20.87 49.26
N ASP A 30 48.31 -19.78 48.53
CA ASP A 30 47.31 -19.26 47.62
C ASP A 30 46.86 -20.44 46.75
N ASP A 31 45.68 -21.02 47.00
CA ASP A 31 44.97 -21.75 45.97
C ASP A 31 44.20 -20.71 45.15
N GLU A 32 44.96 -19.83 44.46
CA GLU A 32 44.59 -19.51 43.10
C GLU A 32 44.65 -20.84 42.36
N ASN A 33 43.53 -21.57 42.35
CA ASN A 33 43.29 -22.53 41.29
C ASN A 33 43.57 -21.73 40.01
N PRO A 34 44.59 -22.06 39.20
CA PRO A 34 44.89 -21.27 38.03
C PRO A 34 43.68 -21.45 37.12
N THR A 35 42.73 -20.51 37.17
CA THR A 35 41.67 -20.44 36.20
C THR A 35 42.39 -20.14 34.91
N THR A 36 42.58 -21.19 34.11
CA THR A 36 43.13 -21.08 32.77
C THR A 36 42.47 -19.88 32.09
N PRO A 37 43.26 -18.94 31.53
CA PRO A 37 42.71 -17.76 30.88
C PRO A 37 41.63 -18.17 29.89
N PRO A 38 40.51 -17.43 29.81
CA PRO A 38 39.44 -17.82 28.91
C PRO A 38 39.98 -17.85 27.47
N THR A 39 39.52 -18.83 26.71
CA THR A 39 39.79 -18.98 25.28
C THR A 39 38.56 -18.60 24.48
N LEU A 40 38.68 -18.58 23.15
CA LEU A 40 37.52 -18.48 22.27
C LEU A 40 36.57 -19.68 22.50
N PRO A 41 35.25 -19.53 22.27
CA PRO A 41 34.32 -20.65 22.28
C PRO A 41 34.66 -21.68 21.20
N GLU A 42 34.31 -22.95 21.41
CA GLU A 42 34.34 -23.96 20.34
C GLU A 42 32.92 -24.28 19.90
N LEU A 43 32.72 -24.32 18.57
CA LEU A 43 31.42 -24.57 17.98
C LEU A 43 31.54 -25.19 16.59
N THR A 44 30.47 -25.83 16.15
CA THR A 44 30.30 -26.34 14.78
C THR A 44 29.09 -25.72 14.11
N THR A 45 29.14 -25.59 12.78
CA THR A 45 28.00 -25.10 12.01
C THR A 45 27.15 -26.30 11.59
N THR A 46 25.85 -26.25 11.89
CA THR A 46 24.91 -27.29 11.49
C THR A 46 24.67 -27.24 9.98
N ALA A 47 24.50 -28.41 9.35
CA ALA A 47 24.20 -28.51 7.92
C ALA A 47 22.96 -27.68 7.54
N VAL A 48 22.99 -27.11 6.35
CA VAL A 48 21.87 -26.31 5.83
C VAL A 48 20.74 -27.24 5.37
N THR A 49 19.51 -26.90 5.76
CA THR A 49 18.28 -27.66 5.47
C THR A 49 17.16 -26.73 5.03
N THR A 50 16.03 -27.29 4.55
CA THR A 50 14.84 -26.50 4.12
C THR A 50 15.19 -25.35 3.18
N ILE A 51 16.04 -25.65 2.20
CA ILE A 51 16.49 -24.67 1.21
C ILE A 51 15.33 -24.37 0.25
N THR A 52 14.96 -23.10 0.17
CA THR A 52 14.04 -22.55 -0.81
C THR A 52 14.80 -21.66 -1.80
N SER A 53 14.10 -20.93 -2.67
CA SER A 53 14.74 -19.92 -3.53
C SER A 53 15.19 -18.68 -2.75
N THR A 54 14.59 -18.40 -1.58
CA THR A 54 14.81 -17.15 -0.82
C THR A 54 15.17 -17.35 0.65
N SER A 55 15.16 -18.59 1.14
CA SER A 55 15.44 -18.92 2.53
C SER A 55 16.12 -20.27 2.72
N ALA A 56 16.72 -20.47 3.88
CA ALA A 56 17.24 -21.76 4.34
C ALA A 56 17.27 -21.81 5.87
N VAL A 57 17.53 -22.98 6.44
CA VAL A 57 17.70 -23.16 7.89
C VAL A 57 19.06 -23.76 8.17
N SER A 58 19.78 -23.19 9.14
CA SER A 58 21.06 -23.69 9.65
C SER A 58 21.09 -23.47 11.17
N GLY A 59 22.27 -23.39 11.76
CA GLY A 59 22.46 -23.21 13.19
C GLY A 59 23.88 -23.58 13.60
N GLY A 60 24.06 -23.85 14.89
CA GLY A 60 25.31 -24.35 15.40
C GLY A 60 25.16 -25.07 16.72
N GLU A 61 26.22 -25.79 17.09
CA GLU A 61 26.39 -26.41 18.40
C GLU A 61 27.63 -25.81 19.05
N ILE A 62 27.46 -25.11 20.17
CA ILE A 62 28.56 -24.56 20.96
C ILE A 62 28.92 -25.57 22.06
N THR A 63 30.04 -26.27 21.91
CA THR A 63 30.47 -27.36 22.79
C THR A 63 31.15 -26.87 24.06
N THR A 64 31.79 -25.70 24.01
CA THR A 64 32.38 -25.04 25.19
C THR A 64 32.39 -23.53 24.99
N ASP A 65 32.24 -22.80 26.09
CA ASP A 65 32.33 -21.34 26.14
C ASP A 65 33.77 -20.83 26.27
N GLY A 66 34.74 -21.74 26.39
CA GLY A 66 36.15 -21.40 26.58
C GLY A 66 36.44 -20.81 27.97
N GLY A 67 35.56 -21.02 28.96
CA GLY A 67 35.72 -20.50 30.32
C GLY A 67 35.24 -19.06 30.52
N ALA A 68 34.53 -18.47 29.55
CA ALA A 68 33.85 -17.18 29.68
C ALA A 68 32.50 -17.19 28.96
N ASP A 69 31.49 -16.57 29.56
CA ASP A 69 30.11 -16.58 29.04
C ASP A 69 30.01 -16.17 27.57
N VAL A 70 29.26 -16.96 26.77
CA VAL A 70 28.90 -16.60 25.40
C VAL A 70 27.83 -15.52 25.43
N THR A 71 28.17 -14.31 24.99
CA THR A 71 27.32 -13.11 25.00
C THR A 71 26.55 -12.87 23.70
N ALA A 72 26.90 -13.57 22.62
CA ALA A 72 26.14 -13.55 21.37
C ALA A 72 26.40 -14.84 20.58
N ARG A 73 25.38 -15.33 19.87
CA ARG A 73 25.52 -16.44 18.92
C ARG A 73 24.56 -16.27 17.74
N GLY A 74 24.86 -16.94 16.64
CA GLY A 74 23.97 -17.05 15.50
C GLY A 74 24.67 -17.63 14.28
N VAL A 75 24.12 -17.41 13.10
CA VAL A 75 24.78 -17.71 11.82
C VAL A 75 25.08 -16.43 11.05
N VAL A 76 26.17 -16.44 10.28
CA VAL A 76 26.53 -15.38 9.34
C VAL A 76 26.73 -16.00 7.96
N TRP A 77 26.27 -15.32 6.91
CA TRP A 77 26.33 -15.85 5.54
C TRP A 77 26.74 -14.80 4.51
N SER A 78 27.27 -15.26 3.38
CA SER A 78 27.68 -14.43 2.24
C SER A 78 27.75 -15.26 0.96
N THR A 79 27.79 -14.60 -0.20
CA THR A 79 28.16 -15.22 -1.48
C THR A 79 29.67 -15.40 -1.63
N SER A 80 30.46 -14.81 -0.72
CA SER A 80 31.90 -15.02 -0.60
C SER A 80 32.24 -15.96 0.56
N GLN A 81 33.32 -16.73 0.42
CA GLN A 81 33.82 -17.62 1.45
C GLN A 81 34.29 -16.86 2.70
N ASN A 82 34.29 -17.56 3.84
CA ASN A 82 34.68 -17.13 5.17
C ASN A 82 33.90 -15.91 5.69
N PRO A 83 32.55 -15.94 5.69
CA PRO A 83 31.75 -14.83 6.22
C PRO A 83 32.07 -14.57 7.71
N THR A 84 32.11 -13.30 8.09
CA THR A 84 32.34 -12.82 9.46
C THR A 84 31.19 -11.96 9.94
N ILE A 85 31.07 -11.78 11.26
CA ILE A 85 29.99 -10.98 11.88
C ILE A 85 30.01 -9.48 11.53
N ASP A 86 31.02 -9.01 10.78
CA ASP A 86 31.06 -7.64 10.25
C ASP A 86 29.99 -7.41 9.17
N LEU A 87 29.51 -8.50 8.55
CA LEU A 87 28.42 -8.46 7.58
C LEU A 87 27.08 -8.15 8.24
N SER A 88 26.19 -7.49 7.50
CA SER A 88 24.78 -7.31 7.89
C SER A 88 23.98 -8.61 7.84
N THR A 89 24.38 -9.56 6.98
CA THR A 89 23.76 -10.88 6.77
C THR A 89 24.12 -11.85 7.88
N LYS A 90 23.52 -11.65 9.05
CA LYS A 90 23.67 -12.53 10.22
C LYS A 90 22.37 -12.59 11.04
N THR A 91 22.20 -13.67 11.78
CA THR A 91 21.15 -13.78 12.81
C THR A 91 21.70 -13.44 14.20
N SER A 92 20.79 -13.25 15.16
CA SER A 92 21.09 -13.13 16.59
C SER A 92 20.19 -14.10 17.35
N ASP A 93 20.78 -15.19 17.84
CA ASP A 93 20.09 -16.35 18.40
C ASP A 93 20.37 -16.50 19.92
N GLY A 94 20.68 -15.38 20.57
CA GLY A 94 20.82 -15.27 22.02
C GLY A 94 22.24 -15.50 22.55
N THR A 95 22.32 -16.11 23.74
CA THR A 95 23.53 -16.28 24.55
C THR A 95 23.68 -17.73 25.02
N GLY A 96 24.84 -18.07 25.61
CA GLY A 96 25.10 -19.37 26.20
C GLY A 96 25.45 -20.49 25.21
N THR A 97 25.79 -21.66 25.76
CA THR A 97 26.23 -22.85 25.03
C THR A 97 25.06 -23.72 24.53
N GLY A 98 25.39 -24.81 23.83
CA GLY A 98 24.42 -25.78 23.29
C GLY A 98 23.97 -25.47 21.87
N SER A 99 22.93 -26.20 21.42
CA SER A 99 22.38 -26.07 20.08
C SER A 99 21.55 -24.81 19.91
N PHE A 100 21.58 -24.28 18.69
CA PHE A 100 20.65 -23.27 18.22
C PHE A 100 20.32 -23.48 16.75
N THR A 101 19.20 -22.93 16.30
CA THR A 101 18.71 -23.00 14.92
C THR A 101 18.36 -21.61 14.46
N SER A 102 18.68 -21.30 13.21
CA SER A 102 18.54 -19.98 12.62
C SER A 102 17.86 -20.08 11.25
N THR A 103 16.90 -19.22 10.99
CA THR A 103 16.32 -19.04 9.66
C THR A 103 17.10 -17.98 8.91
N ILE A 104 17.64 -18.36 7.76
CA ILE A 104 18.33 -17.48 6.82
C ILE A 104 17.29 -16.98 5.82
N THR A 105 17.17 -15.67 5.65
CA THR A 105 16.20 -15.01 4.76
C THR A 105 16.90 -14.08 3.77
N GLU A 106 16.12 -13.45 2.88
CA GLU A 106 16.62 -12.46 1.91
C GLU A 106 17.70 -13.02 0.97
N LEU A 107 17.58 -14.30 0.62
CA LEU A 107 18.48 -14.94 -0.33
C LEU A 107 18.01 -14.71 -1.77
N THR A 108 18.96 -14.68 -2.69
CA THR A 108 18.68 -14.66 -4.13
C THR A 108 18.55 -16.11 -4.63
N ALA A 109 17.60 -16.37 -5.53
CA ALA A 109 17.41 -17.68 -6.15
C ALA A 109 18.64 -18.13 -6.96
N ASN A 110 18.83 -19.45 -7.10
CA ASN A 110 19.96 -20.05 -7.85
C ASN A 110 21.34 -19.45 -7.50
N THR A 111 21.54 -19.10 -6.22
CA THR A 111 22.75 -18.43 -5.75
C THR A 111 23.41 -19.27 -4.66
N THR A 112 24.72 -19.44 -4.77
CA THR A 112 25.51 -20.16 -3.77
C THR A 112 25.89 -19.24 -2.61
N TYR A 113 25.60 -19.69 -1.40
CA TYR A 113 25.95 -19.02 -0.16
C TYR A 113 26.85 -19.91 0.70
N TYR A 114 27.72 -19.26 1.47
CA TYR A 114 28.57 -19.84 2.50
C TYR A 114 28.06 -19.36 3.85
N VAL A 115 27.95 -20.28 4.81
CA VAL A 115 27.37 -20.04 6.14
C VAL A 115 28.33 -20.52 7.21
N ARG A 116 28.43 -19.75 8.30
CA ARG A 116 29.16 -20.14 9.51
C ARG A 116 28.34 -19.78 10.74
N ALA A 117 28.25 -20.71 11.69
CA ALA A 117 27.85 -20.38 13.04
C ALA A 117 28.91 -19.48 13.69
N TYR A 118 28.50 -18.52 14.50
CA TYR A 118 29.39 -17.69 15.32
C TYR A 118 28.98 -17.73 16.78
N ALA A 119 29.95 -17.56 17.68
CA ALA A 119 29.73 -17.33 19.10
C ALA A 119 30.77 -16.34 19.63
N THR A 120 30.33 -15.37 20.42
CA THR A 120 31.18 -14.32 20.99
C THR A 120 31.21 -14.46 22.50
N ASN A 121 32.40 -14.43 23.08
CA ASN A 121 32.61 -14.24 24.52
C ASN A 121 33.55 -13.03 24.76
N SER A 122 34.01 -12.83 25.99
CA SER A 122 34.91 -11.71 26.33
C SER A 122 36.28 -11.74 25.63
N VAL A 123 36.70 -12.88 25.07
CA VAL A 123 37.97 -13.03 24.34
C VAL A 123 37.81 -12.61 22.89
N GLY A 124 36.65 -12.89 22.29
CA GLY A 124 36.33 -12.53 20.92
C GLY A 124 35.27 -13.44 20.30
N THR A 125 35.19 -13.44 18.97
CA THR A 125 34.24 -14.23 18.20
C THR A 125 34.91 -15.45 17.58
N ALA A 126 34.41 -16.63 17.93
CA ALA A 126 34.72 -17.88 17.26
C ALA A 126 33.71 -18.17 16.15
N TYR A 127 34.10 -19.03 15.22
CA TYR A 127 33.27 -19.48 14.13
C TYR A 127 33.34 -20.98 13.95
N GLY A 128 32.21 -21.59 13.60
CA GLY A 128 32.16 -22.99 13.18
C GLY A 128 32.83 -23.22 11.82
N ASN A 129 32.82 -24.49 11.39
CA ASN A 129 33.20 -24.89 10.04
C ASN A 129 32.31 -24.20 9.00
N GLU A 130 32.86 -23.89 7.84
CA GLU A 130 32.06 -23.37 6.73
C GLU A 130 31.21 -24.50 6.12
N VAL A 131 29.95 -24.18 5.85
CA VAL A 131 29.06 -24.99 5.03
C VAL A 131 28.56 -24.13 3.87
N SER A 132 28.40 -24.72 2.69
CA SER A 132 27.83 -24.04 1.54
C SER A 132 26.54 -24.70 1.09
N PHE A 133 25.67 -23.90 0.47
CA PHE A 133 24.45 -24.37 -0.16
C PHE A 133 24.11 -23.46 -1.34
N THR A 134 23.32 -23.97 -2.28
CA THR A 134 22.77 -23.18 -3.38
C THR A 134 21.27 -23.12 -3.22
N THR A 135 20.70 -21.93 -3.22
CA THR A 135 19.24 -21.75 -3.20
C THR A 135 18.60 -22.39 -4.43
N ASN A 136 17.35 -22.80 -4.29
CA ASN A 136 16.61 -23.37 -5.42
C ASN A 136 16.43 -22.31 -6.53
N GLN A 137 16.29 -22.77 -7.77
CA GLN A 137 15.86 -21.89 -8.85
C GLN A 137 14.40 -21.48 -8.61
N GLN A 138 14.10 -20.19 -8.79
CA GLN A 138 12.72 -19.71 -8.77
C GLN A 138 12.00 -20.23 -10.03
N PRO A 139 10.78 -20.76 -9.91
CA PRO A 139 9.99 -21.16 -11.07
C PRO A 139 9.80 -19.95 -12.01
N LEU A 140 9.91 -20.17 -13.33
CA LEU A 140 9.67 -19.11 -14.32
C LEU A 140 8.21 -18.66 -14.34
N PHE A 141 7.29 -19.52 -13.90
CA PHE A 141 5.87 -19.25 -13.70
C PHE A 141 5.47 -19.71 -12.31
N TYR A 142 4.79 -18.87 -11.55
CA TYR A 142 4.42 -19.14 -10.17
C TYR A 142 3.21 -18.30 -9.74
N LEU A 143 2.55 -18.67 -8.64
CA LEU A 143 1.54 -17.82 -8.00
C LEU A 143 2.23 -16.79 -7.10
N ALA A 144 1.80 -15.53 -7.18
CA ALA A 144 2.22 -14.51 -6.22
C ALA A 144 1.80 -14.89 -4.79
N GLU A 145 2.29 -14.12 -3.80
CA GLU A 145 2.02 -14.38 -2.38
C GLU A 145 0.52 -14.40 -2.03
N ASN A 146 -0.32 -13.72 -2.80
CA ASN A 146 -1.78 -13.74 -2.66
C ASN A 146 -2.43 -15.08 -3.09
N GLY A 147 -1.66 -16.00 -3.67
CA GLY A 147 -2.13 -17.33 -4.12
C GLY A 147 -3.08 -17.31 -5.31
N VAL A 148 -3.27 -16.16 -5.97
CA VAL A 148 -4.22 -15.99 -7.10
C VAL A 148 -3.52 -15.48 -8.35
N THR A 149 -2.64 -14.49 -8.21
CA THR A 149 -2.02 -13.83 -9.34
C THR A 149 -0.96 -14.73 -9.99
N CYS A 150 -1.12 -15.00 -11.29
CA CYS A 150 -0.14 -15.71 -12.10
C CYS A 150 1.00 -14.76 -12.48
N LYS A 151 2.20 -15.01 -11.95
CA LYS A 151 3.43 -14.29 -12.30
C LYS A 151 4.34 -15.13 -13.15
N CYS A 152 5.08 -14.45 -14.02
CA CYS A 152 6.13 -15.06 -14.83
C CYS A 152 7.33 -14.12 -14.98
N GLU A 153 8.52 -14.67 -14.85
CA GLU A 153 9.78 -13.92 -14.84
C GLU A 153 10.83 -14.60 -15.70
N ASN A 154 11.70 -13.79 -16.32
CA ASN A 154 12.75 -14.27 -17.23
C ASN A 154 12.20 -15.11 -18.40
N VAL A 155 11.01 -14.77 -18.87
CA VAL A 155 10.30 -15.42 -19.99
C VAL A 155 10.17 -14.46 -21.17
N SER A 156 10.02 -15.04 -22.37
CA SER A 156 9.65 -14.35 -23.59
C SER A 156 8.15 -14.48 -23.86
N PRO A 157 7.52 -13.53 -24.57
CA PRO A 157 6.12 -13.68 -24.99
C PRO A 157 5.93 -14.96 -25.82
N GLY A 158 4.93 -15.77 -25.47
CA GLY A 158 4.66 -17.08 -26.06
C GLY A 158 5.30 -18.25 -25.30
N ASP A 159 6.18 -18.00 -24.33
CA ASP A 159 6.67 -19.06 -23.45
C ASP A 159 5.51 -19.63 -22.63
N ILE A 160 5.58 -20.93 -22.37
CA ILE A 160 4.56 -21.69 -21.67
C ILE A 160 5.11 -22.19 -20.33
N GLY A 161 4.34 -22.00 -19.26
CA GLY A 161 4.63 -22.54 -17.94
C GLY A 161 3.43 -23.26 -17.35
N ILE A 162 3.68 -24.08 -16.33
CA ILE A 162 2.64 -24.83 -15.62
C ILE A 162 2.63 -24.42 -14.15
N ILE A 163 1.46 -24.02 -13.65
CA ILE A 163 1.20 -23.73 -12.25
C ILE A 163 0.03 -24.62 -11.83
N ASP A 164 0.23 -25.48 -10.83
CA ASP A 164 -0.80 -26.39 -10.29
C ASP A 164 -1.54 -27.22 -11.37
N GLY A 165 -0.81 -27.60 -12.43
CA GLY A 165 -1.35 -28.40 -13.54
C GLY A 165 -2.10 -27.59 -14.61
N ILE A 166 -2.16 -26.26 -14.49
CA ILE A 166 -2.73 -25.35 -15.48
C ILE A 166 -1.60 -24.75 -16.33
N GLU A 167 -1.77 -24.80 -17.64
CA GLU A 167 -0.86 -24.19 -18.61
C GLU A 167 -1.15 -22.70 -18.75
N TYR A 168 -0.11 -21.87 -18.61
CA TYR A 168 -0.15 -20.42 -18.78
C TYR A 168 0.80 -19.98 -19.88
N GLU A 169 0.33 -19.11 -20.78
CA GLU A 169 1.16 -18.46 -21.80
C GLU A 169 1.60 -17.07 -21.31
N ALA A 170 2.90 -16.79 -21.31
CA ALA A 170 3.41 -15.45 -21.06
C ALA A 170 3.02 -14.53 -22.22
N VAL A 171 2.32 -13.43 -21.94
CA VAL A 171 1.87 -12.49 -22.96
C VAL A 171 2.41 -11.09 -22.69
N ASN A 172 2.87 -10.43 -23.75
CA ASN A 172 3.00 -8.98 -23.78
C ASN A 172 1.71 -8.35 -24.36
N ARG A 173 1.65 -7.02 -24.44
CA ARG A 173 0.49 -6.28 -24.95
C ARG A 173 0.02 -6.77 -26.33
N THR A 174 0.96 -6.98 -27.27
CA THR A 174 0.64 -7.39 -28.65
C THR A 174 0.04 -8.80 -28.69
N LEU A 175 0.67 -9.76 -28.01
CA LEU A 175 0.20 -11.13 -27.98
C LEU A 175 -1.13 -11.26 -27.22
N LEU A 176 -1.31 -10.50 -26.13
CA LEU A 176 -2.57 -10.46 -25.40
C LEU A 176 -3.74 -9.98 -26.29
N ILE A 177 -3.54 -8.92 -27.07
CA ILE A 177 -4.52 -8.43 -28.06
C ILE A 177 -4.82 -9.50 -29.10
N GLN A 178 -3.80 -10.21 -29.59
CA GLN A 178 -3.98 -11.30 -30.53
C GLN A 178 -4.86 -12.40 -29.92
N ARG A 179 -4.52 -12.91 -28.72
CA ARG A 179 -5.29 -13.96 -28.02
C ARG A 179 -6.73 -13.54 -27.75
N ARG A 180 -6.93 -12.29 -27.32
CA ARG A 180 -8.26 -11.69 -27.13
C ARG A 180 -9.08 -11.73 -28.43
N ASN A 181 -8.49 -11.31 -29.56
CA ASN A 181 -9.18 -11.30 -30.85
C ASN A 181 -9.46 -12.70 -31.41
N GLU A 182 -8.63 -13.69 -31.04
CA GLU A 182 -8.83 -15.11 -31.35
C GLU A 182 -9.92 -15.75 -30.47
N GLY A 183 -10.45 -15.04 -29.46
CA GLY A 183 -11.44 -15.57 -28.53
C GLY A 183 -10.85 -16.58 -27.55
N ALA A 184 -9.55 -16.47 -27.24
CA ALA A 184 -8.87 -17.36 -26.31
C ALA A 184 -9.40 -17.25 -24.88
N ASP A 185 -9.10 -18.27 -24.08
CA ASP A 185 -9.31 -18.26 -22.64
C ASP A 185 -8.21 -17.41 -21.97
N LEU A 186 -8.55 -16.15 -21.70
CA LEU A 186 -7.65 -15.18 -21.10
C LEU A 186 -7.42 -15.43 -19.61
N THR A 187 -8.06 -16.41 -18.99
CA THR A 187 -7.71 -16.84 -17.63
C THR A 187 -6.40 -17.63 -17.59
N LYS A 188 -5.90 -18.07 -18.76
CA LYS A 188 -4.71 -18.92 -18.94
C LYS A 188 -3.50 -18.18 -19.53
N VAL A 189 -3.42 -16.87 -19.28
CA VAL A 189 -2.25 -16.08 -19.68
C VAL A 189 -1.58 -15.48 -18.45
N CYS A 190 -0.26 -15.34 -18.51
CA CYS A 190 0.53 -14.57 -17.56
C CYS A 190 0.83 -13.20 -18.15
N THR A 191 0.38 -12.13 -17.49
CA THR A 191 0.48 -10.75 -17.98
C THR A 191 1.68 -9.98 -17.41
N SER A 192 2.63 -10.61 -16.72
CA SER A 192 3.79 -9.95 -16.10
C SER A 192 4.65 -9.13 -17.08
N LEU A 193 4.58 -9.41 -18.38
CA LEU A 193 5.29 -8.67 -19.44
C LEU A 193 4.50 -7.46 -19.99
N VAL A 194 3.30 -7.18 -19.49
CA VAL A 194 2.44 -6.09 -19.96
C VAL A 194 2.69 -4.84 -19.10
N THR A 195 3.02 -3.73 -19.75
CA THR A 195 3.20 -2.42 -19.10
C THR A 195 2.14 -1.39 -19.45
N ASP A 196 1.35 -1.66 -20.50
CA ASP A 196 0.30 -0.77 -21.01
C ASP A 196 -0.92 -1.63 -21.37
N MET A 197 -2.03 -1.37 -20.70
CA MET A 197 -3.34 -2.01 -20.92
C MET A 197 -4.37 -1.04 -21.51
N SER A 198 -3.93 0.12 -21.99
CA SER A 198 -4.81 1.11 -22.59
C SER A 198 -5.65 0.49 -23.71
N PHE A 199 -6.97 0.73 -23.66
CA PHE A 199 -7.95 0.24 -24.64
C PHE A 199 -8.00 -1.31 -24.81
N MET A 200 -7.49 -2.11 -23.86
CA MET A 200 -7.42 -3.57 -24.01
C MET A 200 -8.78 -4.25 -24.19
N PHE A 201 -9.87 -3.73 -23.65
CA PHE A 201 -11.22 -4.25 -23.88
C PHE A 201 -12.22 -3.16 -24.29
N TYR A 202 -11.71 -2.07 -24.87
CA TYR A 202 -12.55 -0.97 -25.34
C TYR A 202 -13.54 -1.45 -26.40
N ASP A 203 -14.83 -1.11 -26.22
CA ASP A 203 -15.95 -1.51 -27.10
C ASP A 203 -16.14 -3.03 -27.27
N LEU A 204 -15.57 -3.86 -26.37
CA LEU A 204 -15.83 -5.29 -26.33
C LEU A 204 -17.03 -5.60 -25.44
N GLU A 205 -18.22 -5.30 -25.95
CA GLU A 205 -19.52 -5.41 -25.25
C GLU A 205 -19.65 -6.71 -24.43
N GLN A 206 -19.34 -7.85 -25.04
CA GLN A 206 -19.58 -9.18 -24.46
C GLN A 206 -18.40 -9.72 -23.60
N PHE A 207 -17.32 -8.95 -23.42
CA PHE A 207 -16.18 -9.42 -22.64
C PHE A 207 -16.49 -9.44 -21.14
N ASN A 208 -16.40 -10.61 -20.51
CA ASN A 208 -16.66 -10.80 -19.08
C ASN A 208 -15.88 -12.00 -18.48
N GLN A 209 -14.70 -12.32 -19.01
CA GLN A 209 -13.90 -13.45 -18.50
C GLN A 209 -13.26 -13.11 -17.13
N PRO A 210 -13.12 -14.09 -16.21
CA PRO A 210 -12.62 -13.84 -14.84
C PRO A 210 -11.10 -13.69 -14.82
N ILE A 211 -10.62 -12.50 -15.21
CA ILE A 211 -9.21 -12.14 -15.33
C ILE A 211 -8.58 -11.59 -14.03
N GLY A 212 -9.18 -11.90 -12.88
CA GLY A 212 -8.68 -11.46 -11.57
C GLY A 212 -7.31 -12.05 -11.20
N ASN A 213 -6.87 -13.11 -11.90
CA ASN A 213 -5.57 -13.76 -11.71
C ASN A 213 -4.42 -13.09 -12.49
N TRP A 214 -4.70 -12.04 -13.27
CA TRP A 214 -3.68 -11.33 -14.03
C TRP A 214 -2.68 -10.62 -13.12
N ASP A 215 -1.41 -10.65 -13.52
CA ASP A 215 -0.37 -9.79 -12.97
C ASP A 215 -0.37 -8.45 -13.70
N VAL A 216 -0.84 -7.40 -13.02
CA VAL A 216 -0.83 -6.03 -13.52
C VAL A 216 0.19 -5.14 -12.81
N SER A 217 1.07 -5.74 -11.99
CA SER A 217 2.03 -4.97 -11.16
C SER A 217 3.05 -4.18 -11.96
N ASN A 218 3.25 -4.47 -13.26
CA ASN A 218 4.12 -3.71 -14.16
C ASN A 218 3.37 -2.68 -15.03
N VAL A 219 2.04 -2.58 -14.92
CA VAL A 219 1.21 -1.71 -15.76
C VAL A 219 1.23 -0.28 -15.25
N THR A 220 1.49 0.68 -16.14
CA THR A 220 1.46 2.12 -15.83
C THR A 220 0.24 2.83 -16.41
N ASP A 221 -0.35 2.30 -17.49
CA ASP A 221 -1.53 2.89 -18.16
C ASP A 221 -2.68 1.86 -18.25
N MET A 222 -3.81 2.18 -17.64
CA MET A 222 -5.05 1.40 -17.67
C MET A 222 -6.21 2.17 -18.32
N SER A 223 -5.90 3.24 -19.05
CA SER A 223 -6.91 4.12 -19.63
C SER A 223 -7.82 3.36 -20.60
N HIS A 224 -9.13 3.57 -20.47
CA HIS A 224 -10.15 2.95 -21.33
C HIS A 224 -10.17 1.41 -21.35
N ILE A 225 -9.52 0.71 -20.41
CA ILE A 225 -9.39 -0.76 -20.48
C ILE A 225 -10.75 -1.47 -20.56
N PHE A 226 -11.76 -1.03 -19.80
CA PHE A 226 -13.15 -1.55 -19.86
C PHE A 226 -14.16 -0.48 -20.29
N ALA A 227 -13.70 0.59 -20.95
CA ALA A 227 -14.59 1.60 -21.49
C ALA A 227 -15.40 1.07 -22.67
N ALA A 228 -16.54 1.68 -22.91
CA ALA A 228 -17.34 1.42 -24.08
C ALA A 228 -18.03 2.68 -24.59
N ASN A 229 -18.64 2.58 -25.76
CA ASN A 229 -19.59 3.52 -26.28
C ASN A 229 -20.95 3.37 -25.56
N ILE A 230 -21.64 4.49 -25.32
CA ILE A 230 -22.95 4.52 -24.67
C ILE A 230 -24.02 3.63 -25.35
N TYR A 231 -23.90 3.37 -26.66
CA TYR A 231 -24.85 2.52 -27.38
C TYR A 231 -24.58 1.03 -27.21
N ASN A 232 -23.36 0.64 -26.83
CA ASN A 232 -22.91 -0.76 -26.66
C ASN A 232 -22.11 -0.90 -25.36
N PRO A 233 -22.74 -0.72 -24.18
CA PRO A 233 -22.05 -0.69 -22.90
C PRO A 233 -21.33 -2.00 -22.60
N SER A 234 -20.16 -1.93 -21.95
CA SER A 234 -19.42 -3.11 -21.50
C SER A 234 -20.25 -3.91 -20.50
N GLN A 235 -20.24 -5.25 -20.65
CA GLN A 235 -20.84 -6.20 -19.71
C GLN A 235 -19.86 -6.66 -18.61
N PHE A 236 -18.63 -6.14 -18.59
CA PHE A 236 -17.60 -6.60 -17.66
C PHE A 236 -17.97 -6.31 -16.20
N ASN A 237 -18.01 -7.35 -15.37
CA ASN A 237 -18.31 -7.26 -13.94
C ASN A 237 -17.61 -8.38 -13.13
N GLN A 238 -16.43 -8.82 -13.55
CA GLN A 238 -15.64 -9.80 -12.81
C GLN A 238 -14.79 -9.14 -11.73
N SER A 239 -14.55 -9.87 -10.63
CA SER A 239 -13.67 -9.37 -9.57
C SER A 239 -12.25 -9.17 -10.08
N ILE A 240 -11.71 -8.00 -9.74
CA ILE A 240 -10.33 -7.54 -10.01
C ILE A 240 -9.72 -6.95 -8.74
N GLU A 241 -10.23 -7.34 -7.57
CA GLU A 241 -9.77 -6.83 -6.27
C GLU A 241 -8.30 -7.15 -5.99
N ASN A 242 -7.78 -8.25 -6.55
CA ASN A 242 -6.41 -8.74 -6.36
C ASN A 242 -5.38 -8.06 -7.28
N TRP A 243 -5.82 -7.13 -8.13
CA TRP A 243 -4.93 -6.39 -9.01
C TRP A 243 -4.04 -5.42 -8.22
N ASP A 244 -2.73 -5.58 -8.34
CA ASP A 244 -1.76 -4.62 -7.82
C ASP A 244 -1.62 -3.45 -8.80
N VAL A 245 -2.39 -2.40 -8.56
CA VAL A 245 -2.40 -1.17 -9.36
C VAL A 245 -1.42 -0.10 -8.87
N SER A 246 -0.50 -0.44 -7.97
CA SER A 246 0.38 0.55 -7.29
C SER A 246 1.33 1.31 -8.23
N ASN A 247 1.59 0.76 -9.42
CA ASN A 247 2.42 1.40 -10.45
C ASN A 247 1.61 2.16 -11.53
N VAL A 248 0.27 2.11 -11.46
CA VAL A 248 -0.59 2.77 -12.45
C VAL A 248 -0.60 4.28 -12.20
N THR A 249 -0.38 5.05 -13.26
CA THR A 249 -0.43 6.52 -13.22
C THR A 249 -1.64 7.09 -13.95
N ASN A 250 -2.19 6.36 -14.94
CA ASN A 250 -3.31 6.79 -15.77
C ASN A 250 -4.48 5.79 -15.69
N MET A 251 -5.62 6.23 -15.14
CA MET A 251 -6.88 5.47 -15.06
C MET A 251 -8.02 6.14 -15.85
N THR A 252 -7.68 7.03 -16.78
CA THR A 252 -8.65 7.77 -17.58
C THR A 252 -9.66 6.84 -18.22
N LYS A 253 -10.93 7.06 -17.89
CA LYS A 253 -12.09 6.35 -18.45
C LYS A 253 -12.04 4.83 -18.28
N MET A 254 -11.32 4.31 -17.28
CA MET A 254 -11.12 2.86 -17.10
C MET A 254 -12.43 2.04 -17.19
N PHE A 255 -13.53 2.54 -16.60
CA PHE A 255 -14.86 1.91 -16.60
C PHE A 255 -15.94 2.79 -17.25
N SER A 256 -15.56 3.72 -18.12
CA SER A 256 -16.53 4.65 -18.72
C SER A 256 -17.58 3.92 -19.57
N ASN A 257 -18.86 4.20 -19.35
CA ASN A 257 -20.01 3.50 -19.94
C ASN A 257 -20.04 1.98 -19.68
N ASN A 258 -19.40 1.50 -18.61
CA ASN A 258 -19.63 0.15 -18.12
C ASN A 258 -20.85 0.15 -17.17
N PHE A 259 -22.00 -0.24 -17.70
CA PHE A 259 -23.27 -0.15 -16.97
C PHE A 259 -23.44 -1.25 -15.92
N HIS A 260 -22.58 -2.26 -15.90
CA HIS A 260 -22.74 -3.46 -15.06
C HIS A 260 -21.68 -3.59 -13.97
N PHE A 261 -20.54 -2.90 -14.11
CA PHE A 261 -19.45 -3.01 -13.16
C PHE A 261 -19.84 -2.49 -11.77
N ASN A 262 -19.73 -3.36 -10.77
CA ASN A 262 -20.02 -3.03 -9.38
C ASN A 262 -19.21 -3.91 -8.40
N GLN A 263 -17.94 -4.16 -8.71
CA GLN A 263 -17.04 -4.97 -7.89
C GLN A 263 -16.24 -4.09 -6.90
N PRO A 264 -15.88 -4.62 -5.72
CA PRO A 264 -15.12 -3.87 -4.72
C PRO A 264 -13.72 -3.49 -5.24
N LEU A 265 -13.32 -2.24 -4.98
CA LEU A 265 -12.01 -1.70 -5.37
C LEU A 265 -11.29 -0.98 -4.20
N ASP A 266 -11.81 -1.04 -2.98
CA ASP A 266 -11.33 -0.20 -1.87
C ASP A 266 -9.87 -0.52 -1.45
N ASN A 267 -9.43 -1.76 -1.70
CA ASN A 267 -8.08 -2.24 -1.41
C ASN A 267 -7.02 -1.82 -2.45
N TRP A 268 -7.43 -1.18 -3.55
CA TRP A 268 -6.49 -0.73 -4.56
C TRP A 268 -5.61 0.40 -4.04
N ASN A 269 -4.29 0.23 -4.18
CA ASN A 269 -3.35 1.31 -3.94
C ASN A 269 -3.26 2.23 -5.16
N VAL A 270 -4.04 3.31 -5.14
CA VAL A 270 -4.07 4.32 -6.22
C VAL A 270 -3.12 5.51 -5.98
N SER A 271 -2.19 5.42 -5.02
CA SER A 271 -1.34 6.55 -4.64
C SER A 271 -0.46 7.10 -5.75
N SER A 272 -0.20 6.34 -6.80
CA SER A 272 0.60 6.74 -7.96
C SER A 272 -0.21 7.37 -9.10
N VAL A 273 -1.54 7.32 -9.02
CA VAL A 273 -2.44 7.79 -10.08
C VAL A 273 -2.46 9.32 -10.11
N THR A 274 -2.31 9.88 -11.32
CA THR A 274 -2.33 11.33 -11.55
C THR A 274 -3.52 11.78 -12.39
N ASP A 275 -4.12 10.89 -13.19
CA ASP A 275 -5.32 11.15 -13.99
C ASP A 275 -6.42 10.10 -13.76
N MET A 276 -7.58 10.56 -13.29
CA MET A 276 -8.79 9.76 -13.07
C MET A 276 -9.97 10.28 -13.92
N GLN A 277 -9.71 11.03 -14.98
CA GLN A 277 -10.74 11.61 -15.83
C GLN A 277 -11.75 10.54 -16.26
N GLY A 278 -13.02 10.74 -15.95
CA GLY A 278 -14.12 9.90 -16.42
C GLY A 278 -14.04 8.44 -15.99
N MET A 279 -13.25 8.09 -14.98
CA MET A 279 -12.98 6.69 -14.60
C MET A 279 -14.27 5.86 -14.43
N PHE A 280 -15.32 6.43 -13.82
CA PHE A 280 -16.64 5.83 -13.65
C PHE A 280 -17.76 6.62 -14.35
N SER A 281 -17.42 7.41 -15.37
CA SER A 281 -18.40 8.19 -16.13
C SER A 281 -19.42 7.26 -16.79
N VAL A 282 -20.70 7.45 -16.47
CA VAL A 282 -21.84 6.64 -16.91
C VAL A 282 -21.76 5.17 -16.46
N ALA A 283 -21.00 4.87 -15.40
CA ALA A 283 -21.03 3.58 -14.74
C ALA A 283 -22.27 3.47 -13.83
N THR A 284 -23.43 3.22 -14.45
CA THR A 284 -24.75 3.37 -13.82
C THR A 284 -25.09 2.36 -12.73
N GLN A 285 -24.27 1.32 -12.51
CA GLN A 285 -24.45 0.40 -11.39
C GLN A 285 -23.33 0.50 -10.33
N PHE A 286 -22.27 1.24 -10.61
CA PHE A 286 -21.15 1.34 -9.68
C PHE A 286 -21.54 2.12 -8.43
N ASN A 287 -21.53 1.44 -7.29
CA ASN A 287 -21.86 2.01 -5.99
C ASN A 287 -21.09 1.29 -4.86
N GLN A 288 -19.76 1.27 -4.99
CA GLN A 288 -18.85 0.68 -4.00
C GLN A 288 -18.09 1.76 -3.21
N PRO A 289 -17.64 1.48 -1.98
CA PRO A 289 -16.86 2.41 -1.20
C PRO A 289 -15.48 2.66 -1.83
N LEU A 290 -15.06 3.92 -1.85
CA LEU A 290 -13.75 4.37 -2.35
C LEU A 290 -13.01 5.28 -1.36
N GLY A 291 -13.53 5.45 -0.14
CA GLY A 291 -13.04 6.42 0.83
C GLY A 291 -11.61 6.15 1.35
N ASN A 292 -11.09 4.94 1.16
CA ASN A 292 -9.73 4.54 1.57
C ASN A 292 -8.65 4.86 0.52
N TRP A 293 -9.05 5.33 -0.66
CA TRP A 293 -8.10 5.66 -1.72
C TRP A 293 -7.27 6.90 -1.36
N ASN A 294 -5.95 6.76 -1.52
CA ASN A 294 -5.04 7.90 -1.49
C ASN A 294 -5.00 8.58 -2.87
N VAL A 295 -5.73 9.68 -3.02
CA VAL A 295 -5.83 10.46 -4.27
C VAL A 295 -4.95 11.70 -4.27
N SER A 296 -4.00 11.83 -3.33
CA SER A 296 -3.21 13.05 -3.15
C SER A 296 -2.34 13.44 -4.36
N ASN A 297 -2.07 12.52 -5.28
CA ASN A 297 -1.31 12.79 -6.51
C ASN A 297 -2.19 13.07 -7.74
N VAL A 298 -3.51 12.96 -7.62
CA VAL A 298 -4.44 13.16 -8.73
C VAL A 298 -4.56 14.65 -9.04
N THR A 299 -4.43 15.00 -10.33
CA THR A 299 -4.54 16.38 -10.81
C THR A 299 -5.79 16.63 -11.64
N ASN A 300 -6.39 15.56 -12.20
CA ASN A 300 -7.57 15.61 -13.05
C ASN A 300 -8.63 14.59 -12.60
N MET A 301 -9.77 15.09 -12.14
CA MET A 301 -10.96 14.31 -11.76
C MET A 301 -12.18 14.65 -12.62
N SER A 302 -11.97 15.31 -13.77
CA SER A 302 -13.07 15.70 -14.65
C SER A 302 -13.91 14.49 -15.05
N GLU A 303 -15.24 14.64 -15.01
CA GLU A 303 -16.22 13.60 -15.34
C GLU A 303 -16.14 12.30 -14.51
N MET A 304 -15.31 12.22 -13.45
CA MET A 304 -15.00 10.95 -12.76
C MET A 304 -16.25 10.14 -12.38
N PHE A 305 -17.31 10.80 -11.90
CA PHE A 305 -18.56 10.19 -11.47
C PHE A 305 -19.78 10.66 -12.28
N MET A 306 -19.59 11.31 -13.43
CA MET A 306 -20.70 11.84 -14.25
C MET A 306 -21.72 10.75 -14.57
N ASN A 307 -23.01 10.95 -14.27
CA ASN A 307 -24.08 9.96 -14.43
C ASN A 307 -23.84 8.59 -13.73
N SER A 308 -23.07 8.55 -12.64
CA SER A 308 -22.91 7.34 -11.82
C SER A 308 -23.91 7.29 -10.65
N GLN A 309 -24.05 6.11 -10.03
CA GLN A 309 -24.87 5.92 -8.80
C GLN A 309 -24.05 6.02 -7.51
N MET A 310 -22.77 6.43 -7.61
CA MET A 310 -21.89 6.56 -6.46
C MET A 310 -22.47 7.57 -5.45
N ASN A 311 -22.66 7.13 -4.21
CA ASN A 311 -23.08 8.00 -3.10
C ASN A 311 -22.42 7.59 -1.76
N HIS A 312 -21.24 6.98 -1.81
CA HIS A 312 -20.45 6.65 -0.62
C HIS A 312 -19.59 7.83 -0.20
N SER A 313 -19.23 7.89 1.08
CA SER A 313 -18.37 8.97 1.57
C SER A 313 -16.96 8.90 0.95
N ILE A 314 -16.48 10.08 0.56
CA ILE A 314 -15.13 10.39 0.06
C ILE A 314 -14.58 11.63 0.77
N GLU A 315 -15.09 11.91 1.98
CA GLU A 315 -14.74 13.08 2.78
C GLU A 315 -13.23 13.13 3.10
N ASN A 316 -12.59 11.96 3.23
CA ASN A 316 -11.18 11.82 3.59
C ASN A 316 -10.20 11.98 2.40
N TRP A 317 -10.69 12.22 1.19
CA TRP A 317 -9.82 12.40 0.03
C TRP A 317 -9.03 13.71 0.15
N ASP A 318 -7.70 13.59 0.00
CA ASP A 318 -6.83 14.73 -0.20
C ASP A 318 -6.85 15.14 -1.68
N VAL A 319 -7.62 16.19 -1.99
CA VAL A 319 -7.78 16.73 -3.35
C VAL A 319 -6.94 17.98 -3.59
N SER A 320 -5.97 18.29 -2.72
CA SER A 320 -5.22 19.55 -2.77
C SER A 320 -4.41 19.74 -4.06
N ASN A 321 -4.11 18.67 -4.80
CA ASN A 321 -3.41 18.74 -6.09
C ASN A 321 -4.33 18.75 -7.32
N VAL A 322 -5.65 18.63 -7.13
CA VAL A 322 -6.61 18.61 -8.23
C VAL A 322 -6.77 20.01 -8.81
N THR A 323 -6.65 20.11 -10.13
CA THR A 323 -6.83 21.38 -10.87
C THR A 323 -8.14 21.39 -11.68
N ASN A 324 -8.67 20.22 -12.04
CA ASN A 324 -9.86 20.09 -12.87
C ASN A 324 -10.88 19.12 -12.26
N MET A 325 -12.04 19.67 -11.87
CA MET A 325 -13.20 18.93 -11.34
C MET A 325 -14.43 19.07 -12.26
N SER A 326 -14.23 19.48 -13.51
CA SER A 326 -15.36 19.73 -14.42
C SER A 326 -16.24 18.50 -14.59
N SER A 327 -17.56 18.69 -14.46
CA SER A 327 -18.59 17.64 -14.54
C SER A 327 -18.41 16.44 -13.60
N MET A 328 -17.57 16.52 -12.55
CA MET A 328 -17.25 15.38 -11.68
C MET A 328 -18.51 14.70 -11.11
N PHE A 329 -19.49 15.50 -10.66
CA PHE A 329 -20.76 15.03 -10.07
C PHE A 329 -22.00 15.36 -10.90
N ARG A 330 -21.84 15.62 -12.20
CA ARG A 330 -22.95 15.96 -13.09
C ARG A 330 -23.95 14.79 -13.17
N ALA A 331 -25.23 15.09 -12.95
CA ALA A 331 -26.34 14.13 -13.00
C ALA A 331 -26.15 12.92 -12.06
N THR A 332 -25.74 13.19 -10.82
CA THR A 332 -25.52 12.17 -9.77
C THR A 332 -26.46 12.36 -8.59
N LEU A 333 -26.69 11.28 -7.84
CA LEU A 333 -27.36 11.29 -6.54
C LEU A 333 -26.41 11.62 -5.38
N PHE A 334 -25.16 11.99 -5.69
CA PHE A 334 -24.12 12.22 -4.70
C PHE A 334 -24.48 13.41 -3.81
N ASN A 335 -24.57 13.18 -2.49
CA ASN A 335 -24.88 14.21 -1.52
C ASN A 335 -24.15 13.99 -0.18
N GLN A 336 -22.91 13.49 -0.26
CA GLN A 336 -22.04 13.25 0.91
C GLN A 336 -21.21 14.49 1.24
N PRO A 337 -20.78 14.67 2.50
CA PRO A 337 -19.97 15.82 2.90
C PRO A 337 -18.62 15.84 2.18
N ILE A 338 -18.31 16.98 1.55
CA ILE A 338 -17.03 17.28 0.89
C ILE A 338 -16.53 18.69 1.25
N GLY A 339 -17.15 19.35 2.23
CA GLY A 339 -16.75 20.69 2.67
C GLY A 339 -15.31 20.75 3.18
N ASN A 340 -14.78 19.64 3.70
CA ASN A 340 -13.41 19.56 4.21
C ASN A 340 -12.32 19.47 3.12
N TRP A 341 -12.70 19.39 1.85
CA TRP A 341 -11.75 19.33 0.75
C TRP A 341 -10.97 20.65 0.57
N ASP A 342 -9.65 20.53 0.41
CA ASP A 342 -8.81 21.64 -0.05
C ASP A 342 -8.90 21.76 -1.57
N VAL A 343 -9.70 22.72 -2.05
CA VAL A 343 -9.89 22.99 -3.48
C VAL A 343 -9.09 24.19 -3.97
N SER A 344 -8.10 24.67 -3.20
CA SER A 344 -7.38 25.92 -3.49
C SER A 344 -6.62 25.88 -4.82
N ASN A 345 -6.28 24.71 -5.35
CA ASN A 345 -5.61 24.56 -6.65
C ASN A 345 -6.56 24.32 -7.83
N VAL A 346 -7.86 24.20 -7.59
CA VAL A 346 -8.85 23.98 -8.65
C VAL A 346 -9.01 25.25 -9.49
N THR A 347 -8.88 25.11 -10.81
CA THR A 347 -9.13 26.20 -11.76
C THR A 347 -10.41 26.00 -12.57
N ASN A 348 -10.93 24.76 -12.63
CA ASN A 348 -12.08 24.42 -13.46
C ASN A 348 -13.14 23.59 -12.72
N MET A 349 -14.30 24.22 -12.45
CA MET A 349 -15.50 23.60 -11.88
C MET A 349 -16.69 23.60 -12.86
N TYR A 350 -16.42 23.75 -14.16
CA TYR A 350 -17.43 23.72 -15.22
C TYR A 350 -18.38 22.53 -15.05
N ARG A 351 -19.68 22.81 -14.93
CA ARG A 351 -20.74 21.79 -14.80
C ARG A 351 -20.63 20.82 -13.60
N MET A 352 -19.83 21.09 -12.57
CA MET A 352 -19.53 20.12 -11.50
C MET A 352 -20.77 19.47 -10.87
N PHE A 353 -21.84 20.24 -10.62
CA PHE A 353 -23.08 19.80 -9.96
C PHE A 353 -24.35 19.99 -10.80
N VAL A 354 -24.24 20.00 -12.13
CA VAL A 354 -25.39 20.10 -13.04
C VAL A 354 -26.36 18.94 -12.80
N VAL A 355 -27.64 19.21 -12.56
CA VAL A 355 -28.68 18.18 -12.33
C VAL A 355 -28.28 17.21 -11.19
N SER A 356 -27.51 17.68 -10.21
CA SER A 356 -27.10 16.88 -9.05
C SER A 356 -28.03 17.13 -7.85
N ASP A 357 -28.18 16.10 -7.01
CA ASP A 357 -28.85 16.18 -5.70
C ASP A 357 -27.96 16.80 -4.61
N PHE A 358 -26.71 17.14 -4.94
CA PHE A 358 -25.75 17.72 -4.01
C PHE A 358 -26.26 19.02 -3.36
N ASN A 359 -26.29 19.04 -2.03
CA ASN A 359 -26.72 20.18 -1.23
C ASN A 359 -26.02 20.23 0.14
N GLN A 360 -24.73 19.86 0.19
CA GLN A 360 -23.90 19.94 1.40
C GLN A 360 -23.15 21.28 1.48
N PRO A 361 -22.80 21.76 2.69
CA PRO A 361 -22.08 23.02 2.86
C PRO A 361 -20.67 22.93 2.24
N ILE A 362 -20.33 23.99 1.49
CA ILE A 362 -19.04 24.20 0.80
C ILE A 362 -18.62 25.68 0.87
N ASP A 363 -19.21 26.44 1.81
CA ASP A 363 -18.94 27.87 2.02
C ASP A 363 -17.49 28.14 2.47
N ASN A 364 -16.83 27.12 3.01
CA ASN A 364 -15.45 27.17 3.47
C ASN A 364 -14.41 26.84 2.39
N TRP A 365 -14.82 26.47 1.18
CA TRP A 365 -13.89 26.21 0.08
C TRP A 365 -13.14 27.47 -0.34
N ASP A 366 -11.83 27.34 -0.48
CA ASP A 366 -11.01 28.36 -1.14
C ASP A 366 -11.12 28.21 -2.66
N VAL A 367 -12.00 29.00 -3.26
CA VAL A 367 -12.22 28.99 -4.72
C VAL A 367 -11.48 30.13 -5.43
N SER A 368 -10.53 30.78 -4.78
CA SER A 368 -9.87 31.98 -5.31
C SER A 368 -9.12 31.73 -6.62
N ASN A 369 -8.76 30.49 -6.95
CA ASN A 369 -8.09 30.15 -8.21
C ASN A 369 -9.04 29.63 -9.30
N VAL A 370 -10.33 29.50 -9.03
CA VAL A 370 -11.29 28.95 -10.01
C VAL A 370 -11.61 30.00 -11.08
N GLU A 371 -11.33 29.67 -12.33
CA GLU A 371 -11.60 30.52 -13.50
C GLU A 371 -12.97 30.23 -14.14
N ARG A 372 -13.41 28.96 -14.06
CA ARG A 372 -14.58 28.42 -14.78
C ARG A 372 -15.64 27.89 -13.80
N PHE A 373 -16.74 28.64 -13.68
CA PHE A 373 -17.94 28.29 -12.90
C PHE A 373 -19.19 28.10 -13.77
N ASP A 374 -19.06 28.19 -15.09
CA ASP A 374 -20.20 28.09 -15.99
C ASP A 374 -20.96 26.78 -15.80
N GLU A 375 -22.27 26.92 -15.71
CA GLU A 375 -23.22 25.84 -15.44
C GLU A 375 -22.98 25.05 -14.13
N MET A 376 -22.13 25.48 -13.19
CA MET A 376 -21.76 24.68 -12.01
C MET A 376 -22.97 24.09 -11.26
N PHE A 377 -24.05 24.87 -11.09
CA PHE A 377 -25.29 24.47 -10.40
C PHE A 377 -26.53 24.53 -11.31
N LEU A 378 -26.37 24.45 -12.64
CA LEU A 378 -27.49 24.44 -13.58
C LEU A 378 -28.45 23.28 -13.26
N ASN A 379 -29.73 23.60 -13.04
CA ASN A 379 -30.78 22.64 -12.69
C ASN A 379 -30.46 21.78 -11.44
N SER A 380 -29.73 22.35 -10.46
CA SER A 380 -29.33 21.68 -9.22
C SER A 380 -30.30 21.97 -8.05
N GLN A 381 -30.32 21.08 -7.05
CA GLN A 381 -30.98 21.28 -5.76
C GLN A 381 -30.16 22.13 -4.77
N PHE A 382 -28.93 22.50 -5.13
CA PHE A 382 -28.02 23.22 -4.25
C PHE A 382 -28.59 24.56 -3.78
N ASN A 383 -28.59 24.78 -2.46
CA ASN A 383 -29.03 26.02 -1.84
C ASN A 383 -28.29 26.31 -0.51
N GLN A 384 -26.99 26.00 -0.43
CA GLN A 384 -26.15 26.34 0.73
C GLN A 384 -25.46 27.70 0.54
N PRO A 385 -25.06 28.39 1.62
CA PRO A 385 -24.40 29.69 1.55
C PRO A 385 -23.12 29.65 0.70
N LEU A 386 -22.89 30.70 -0.10
CA LEU A 386 -21.65 30.87 -0.89
C LEU A 386 -21.06 32.29 -0.75
N GLY A 387 -21.61 33.14 0.12
CA GLY A 387 -21.24 34.56 0.20
C GLY A 387 -19.79 34.83 0.61
N SER A 388 -19.12 33.86 1.22
CA SER A 388 -17.71 33.89 1.62
C SER A 388 -16.72 33.59 0.49
N TRP A 389 -17.20 33.10 -0.66
CA TRP A 389 -16.31 32.73 -1.76
C TRP A 389 -15.61 33.94 -2.38
N ASP A 390 -14.29 33.83 -2.53
CA ASP A 390 -13.52 34.74 -3.37
C ASP A 390 -13.60 34.28 -4.84
N VAL A 391 -14.40 34.99 -5.63
CA VAL A 391 -14.59 34.71 -7.06
C VAL A 391 -13.85 35.69 -7.96
N SER A 392 -12.86 36.44 -7.43
CA SER A 392 -12.20 37.52 -8.18
C SER A 392 -11.45 37.06 -9.43
N ASN A 393 -11.02 35.79 -9.48
CA ASN A 393 -10.35 35.19 -10.64
C ASN A 393 -11.30 34.53 -11.63
N ALA A 394 -12.59 34.45 -11.34
CA ALA A 394 -13.56 33.88 -12.26
C ALA A 394 -13.60 34.69 -13.57
N THR A 395 -13.62 33.98 -14.70
CA THR A 395 -13.73 34.56 -16.04
C THR A 395 -14.98 34.11 -16.77
N ILE A 396 -15.57 32.97 -16.39
CA ILE A 396 -16.82 32.46 -16.99
C ILE A 396 -17.78 31.96 -15.90
N MET A 397 -18.98 32.55 -15.86
CA MET A 397 -20.08 32.23 -14.92
C MET A 397 -21.44 32.08 -15.63
N VAL A 398 -21.44 31.83 -16.93
CA VAL A 398 -22.67 31.68 -17.73
C VAL A 398 -23.52 30.52 -17.18
N PHE A 399 -24.83 30.73 -17.06
CA PHE A 399 -25.79 29.73 -16.55
C PHE A 399 -25.54 29.15 -15.14
N MET A 400 -24.67 29.75 -14.31
CA MET A 400 -24.21 29.16 -13.03
C MET A 400 -25.35 28.61 -12.15
N PHE A 401 -26.44 29.36 -12.00
CA PHE A 401 -27.62 29.02 -11.18
C PHE A 401 -28.92 28.93 -11.99
N LYS A 402 -28.86 28.81 -13.32
CA LYS A 402 -30.06 28.69 -14.13
C LYS A 402 -30.87 27.45 -13.73
N TRP A 403 -32.20 27.58 -13.59
CA TRP A 403 -33.11 26.52 -13.13
C TRP A 403 -32.76 25.88 -11.77
N SER A 404 -31.89 26.48 -10.95
CA SER A 404 -31.52 25.93 -9.64
C SER A 404 -32.50 26.38 -8.54
N GLN A 405 -32.40 25.77 -7.36
CA GLN A 405 -33.11 26.21 -6.15
C GLN A 405 -32.40 27.34 -5.38
N PHE A 406 -31.28 27.84 -5.91
CA PHE A 406 -30.40 28.75 -5.19
C PHE A 406 -31.05 30.12 -4.94
N ASN A 407 -31.05 30.59 -3.69
CA ASN A 407 -31.49 31.93 -3.28
C ASN A 407 -30.63 32.59 -2.20
N GLN A 408 -29.42 32.08 -1.94
CA GLN A 408 -28.56 32.61 -0.89
C GLN A 408 -27.94 33.97 -1.28
N ASP A 409 -27.49 34.71 -0.26
CA ASP A 409 -26.84 36.00 -0.44
C ASP A 409 -25.40 35.85 -0.97
N ILE A 410 -25.15 36.44 -2.13
CA ILE A 410 -23.84 36.55 -2.78
C ILE A 410 -23.54 38.02 -3.16
N SER A 411 -24.21 38.98 -2.52
CA SER A 411 -24.06 40.41 -2.80
C SER A 411 -22.65 40.94 -2.52
N GLY A 412 -21.89 40.27 -1.66
CA GLY A 412 -20.51 40.61 -1.31
C GLY A 412 -19.43 40.11 -2.27
N TRP A 413 -19.77 39.39 -3.34
CA TRP A 413 -18.76 38.86 -4.25
C TRP A 413 -18.00 39.94 -5.02
N CYS A 414 -16.68 39.74 -5.16
CA CYS A 414 -15.82 40.54 -6.01
C CYS A 414 -15.91 40.05 -7.47
N VAL A 415 -16.58 40.81 -8.34
CA VAL A 415 -16.93 40.41 -9.72
C VAL A 415 -16.44 41.42 -10.76
N THR A 416 -15.23 41.97 -10.56
CA THR A 416 -14.63 43.00 -11.44
C THR A 416 -14.42 42.53 -12.87
N ASN A 417 -14.26 41.23 -13.10
CA ASN A 417 -14.10 40.65 -14.44
C ASN A 417 -15.41 40.59 -15.24
N PHE A 418 -16.56 40.90 -14.62
CA PHE A 418 -17.89 40.83 -15.24
C PHE A 418 -18.55 42.21 -15.24
N PRO A 419 -18.36 43.05 -16.29
CA PRO A 419 -18.97 44.38 -16.37
C PRO A 419 -20.51 44.39 -16.34
N VAL A 420 -21.14 43.25 -16.64
CA VAL A 420 -22.58 43.02 -16.62
C VAL A 420 -22.84 41.60 -16.11
N GLU A 421 -24.09 41.33 -15.71
CA GLU A 421 -24.51 39.98 -15.32
C GLU A 421 -24.18 38.96 -16.43
N PRO A 422 -23.50 37.84 -16.09
CA PRO A 422 -23.24 36.76 -17.04
C PRO A 422 -24.53 36.25 -17.67
N PHE A 423 -24.44 35.77 -18.91
CA PHE A 423 -25.61 35.32 -19.66
C PHE A 423 -26.42 34.27 -18.90
N GLU A 424 -27.69 34.58 -18.65
CA GLU A 424 -28.65 33.75 -17.91
C GLU A 424 -28.09 33.17 -16.58
N PHE A 425 -27.30 33.96 -15.85
CA PHE A 425 -26.64 33.57 -14.60
C PHE A 425 -27.57 32.85 -13.60
N SER A 426 -28.79 33.35 -13.41
CA SER A 426 -29.75 32.85 -12.42
C SER A 426 -31.18 32.74 -12.97
N THR A 427 -31.33 32.63 -14.29
CA THR A 427 -32.64 32.57 -14.93
C THR A 427 -33.45 31.38 -14.41
N TYR A 428 -34.68 31.62 -13.94
CA TYR A 428 -35.54 30.64 -13.27
C TYR A 428 -35.00 30.06 -11.94
N SER A 429 -34.05 30.74 -11.29
CA SER A 429 -33.73 30.51 -9.87
C SER A 429 -34.47 31.53 -8.98
N PRO A 430 -34.72 31.20 -7.70
CA PRO A 430 -35.31 32.12 -6.72
C PRO A 430 -34.37 33.21 -6.20
N LEU A 431 -33.16 33.37 -6.77
CA LEU A 431 -32.19 34.39 -6.39
C LEU A 431 -32.72 35.81 -6.67
N SER A 432 -32.97 36.56 -5.61
CA SER A 432 -33.49 37.92 -5.71
C SER A 432 -32.41 38.93 -6.09
N PRO A 433 -32.76 40.07 -6.72
CA PRO A 433 -31.80 41.09 -7.12
C PRO A 433 -30.93 41.65 -5.98
N GLU A 434 -31.47 41.77 -4.76
CA GLU A 434 -30.74 42.24 -3.57
C GLU A 434 -29.66 41.27 -3.08
N ASN A 435 -29.79 39.99 -3.40
CA ASN A 435 -28.82 38.94 -3.06
C ASN A 435 -27.77 38.75 -4.16
N LYS A 436 -27.83 39.51 -5.27
CA LYS A 436 -26.85 39.44 -6.37
C LYS A 436 -25.70 40.42 -6.14
N PRO A 437 -24.49 40.13 -6.64
CA PRO A 437 -23.40 41.09 -6.60
C PRO A 437 -23.66 42.28 -7.50
N VAL A 438 -23.02 43.40 -7.19
CA VAL A 438 -22.95 44.55 -8.09
C VAL A 438 -21.89 44.26 -9.15
N TRP A 439 -22.34 43.80 -10.32
CA TRP A 439 -21.48 43.44 -11.45
C TRP A 439 -20.49 44.54 -11.81
N GLY A 440 -19.23 44.16 -12.02
CA GLY A 440 -18.12 45.07 -12.33
C GLY A 440 -17.48 45.73 -11.12
N THR A 441 -17.81 45.31 -9.89
CA THR A 441 -17.29 45.90 -8.64
C THR A 441 -16.70 44.86 -7.69
N CYS A 442 -16.06 45.34 -6.62
CA CYS A 442 -15.51 44.55 -5.52
C CYS A 442 -15.92 45.28 -4.22
N PRO A 443 -17.04 44.87 -3.59
CA PRO A 443 -17.63 45.56 -2.43
C PRO A 443 -16.73 45.66 -1.19
#